data_AF-A0A554KD27-F1
#
_entry.id   AF-A0A554KD27-F1
#
_cell.length_a   1.000
_cell.length_b   1.000
_cell.length_c   1.000
_cell.angle_alpha   90.00
_cell.angle_beta   90.00
_cell.angle_gamma   90.00
#
_symmetry.space_group_name_H-M   'P 1'
#
loop_
_entity.id
_entity.type
_entity.pdbx_description
1 polymer ?
#
loop_
_entity_poly.entity_id
_entity_poly.type
_entity_poly.pdbx_seq_one_letter_code
_entity_poly.pdbx_strand_id
1 'polypeptide(L)'
;MGYEFEVMPSGIDEKAIRSENPRKLVLMLAYAKAEALLPKIQEPAILITSDQVVLCDGKIHEEPQNEKEAREYLQNLGLSLVEAVTGVVATNTFAKKQVEAVDVCRIVFSEIPEEVIEEYIQSGEAFIPTPTFPDLVV
;
A
#
# COMPACT_ATOMS: atom_id res chain seq x y z
N MET A 1 -1.60 -6.60 17.57
CA MET A 1 -2.15 -5.91 18.76
C MET A 1 -3.46 -6.61 19.12
N GLY A 2 -3.77 -6.82 20.40
CA GLY A 2 -4.93 -7.61 20.85
C GLY A 2 -6.24 -6.84 20.93
N TYR A 3 -6.51 -5.94 19.98
CA TYR A 3 -7.77 -5.21 19.87
C TYR A 3 -8.72 -5.96 18.94
N GLU A 4 -10.01 -5.93 19.25
CA GLU A 4 -11.05 -6.29 18.30
C GLU A 4 -11.26 -5.09 17.37
N PHE A 5 -11.41 -5.36 16.08
CA PHE A 5 -11.54 -4.35 15.04
C PHE A 5 -12.52 -4.81 13.97
N GLU A 6 -13.10 -3.86 13.26
CA GLU A 6 -13.93 -4.10 12.08
C GLU A 6 -13.15 -3.66 10.83
N VAL A 7 -13.36 -4.36 9.72
CA VAL A 7 -12.75 -4.00 8.43
C VAL A 7 -13.83 -3.41 7.54
N MET A 8 -13.62 -2.20 7.05
CA MET A 8 -14.61 -1.50 6.23
C MET A 8 -13.98 -1.04 4.91
N PRO A 9 -14.32 -1.65 3.75
CA PRO A 9 -13.78 -1.20 2.47
C PRO A 9 -14.25 0.22 2.14
N SER A 10 -13.30 1.13 1.87
CA SER A 10 -13.59 2.50 1.48
C SER A 10 -14.32 2.58 0.13
N GLY A 11 -13.91 1.75 -0.83
CA GLY A 11 -14.48 1.70 -2.19
C GLY A 11 -14.12 2.90 -3.06
N ILE A 12 -13.02 3.60 -2.73
CA ILE A 12 -12.53 4.73 -3.52
C ILE A 12 -11.86 4.26 -4.81
N ASP A 13 -11.86 5.12 -5.83
CA ASP A 13 -11.03 4.92 -7.02
C ASP A 13 -9.61 5.45 -6.77
N GLU A 14 -8.74 4.58 -6.26
CA GLU A 14 -7.33 4.90 -6.00
C GLU A 14 -6.59 5.35 -7.27
N LYS A 15 -7.05 4.95 -8.47
CA LYS A 15 -6.42 5.34 -9.74
C LYS A 15 -6.61 6.81 -10.09
N ALA A 16 -7.68 7.43 -9.58
CA ALA A 16 -7.95 8.85 -9.78
C ALA A 16 -7.02 9.76 -8.94
N ILE A 17 -6.37 9.22 -7.90
CA ILE A 17 -5.50 9.96 -7.00
C ILE A 17 -4.05 9.69 -7.39
N ARG A 18 -3.33 10.74 -7.81
CA ARG A 18 -1.95 10.63 -8.28
C ARG A 18 -1.09 11.76 -7.74
N SER A 19 0.15 11.43 -7.39
CA SER A 19 1.19 12.39 -7.01
C SER A 19 2.55 11.82 -7.37
N GLU A 20 3.46 12.66 -7.85
CA GLU A 20 4.85 12.29 -8.10
C GLU A 20 5.65 12.11 -6.80
N ASN A 21 5.18 12.69 -5.69
CA ASN A 21 5.80 12.48 -4.38
C ASN A 21 5.15 11.28 -3.69
N PRO A 22 5.88 10.17 -3.48
CA PRO A 22 5.32 8.94 -2.94
C PRO A 22 4.77 9.12 -1.51
N ARG A 23 5.45 9.90 -0.67
CA ARG A 23 4.99 10.20 0.70
C ARG A 23 3.67 10.96 0.69
N LYS A 24 3.51 11.89 -0.26
CA LYS A 24 2.27 12.63 -0.44
C LYS A 24 1.16 11.74 -1.01
N LEU A 25 1.49 10.88 -1.96
CA LEU A 25 0.53 9.97 -2.58
C LEU A 25 -0.15 9.06 -1.54
N VAL A 26 0.65 8.38 -0.71
CA VAL A 26 0.10 7.45 0.30
C VAL A 26 -0.76 8.16 1.34
N LEU A 27 -0.38 9.38 1.74
CA LEU A 27 -1.21 10.18 2.64
C LEU A 27 -2.50 10.63 1.97
N MET A 28 -2.46 11.09 0.72
CA MET A 28 -3.67 11.46 -0.03
C MET A 28 -4.64 10.28 -0.16
N LEU A 29 -4.12 9.09 -0.44
CA LEU A 29 -4.93 7.86 -0.52
C LEU A 29 -5.52 7.50 0.86
N ALA A 30 -4.72 7.52 1.92
CA ALA A 30 -5.19 7.25 3.29
C ALA A 30 -6.25 8.27 3.75
N TYR A 31 -6.09 9.56 3.43
CA TYR A 31 -7.10 10.58 3.72
C TYR A 31 -8.39 10.35 2.93
N ALA A 32 -8.30 10.06 1.63
CA ALA A 32 -9.48 9.79 0.80
C ALA A 32 -10.26 8.57 1.31
N LYS A 33 -9.55 7.52 1.77
CA LYS A 33 -10.14 6.35 2.44
C LYS A 33 -10.90 6.78 3.70
N ALA A 34 -10.29 7.63 4.53
CA ALA A 34 -10.91 8.10 5.76
C ALA A 34 -12.18 8.93 5.47
N GLU A 35 -12.11 9.86 4.52
CA GLU A 35 -13.23 10.70 4.10
C GLU A 35 -14.41 9.86 3.57
N ALA A 36 -14.14 8.79 2.82
CA ALA A 36 -15.17 7.89 2.31
C ALA A 36 -15.85 7.04 3.41
N LEU A 37 -15.12 6.75 4.50
CA LEU A 37 -15.58 5.88 5.58
C LEU A 37 -16.22 6.63 6.75
N LEU A 38 -15.76 7.85 7.05
CA LEU A 38 -16.25 8.65 8.18
C LEU A 38 -17.78 8.78 8.25
N PRO A 39 -18.51 9.03 7.14
CA PRO A 39 -19.97 9.12 7.18
C PRO A 39 -20.68 7.80 7.52
N LYS A 40 -19.99 6.66 7.40
CA LYS A 40 -20.53 5.32 7.65
C LYS A 40 -20.39 4.91 9.13
N ILE A 41 -19.57 5.62 9.91
CA ILE A 41 -19.29 5.32 11.32
C ILE A 41 -20.27 6.08 12.21
N GLN A 42 -21.11 5.35 12.95
CA GLN A 42 -22.17 5.93 13.77
C GLN A 42 -21.80 6.08 15.25
N GLU A 43 -20.84 5.27 15.72
CA GLU A 43 -20.40 5.26 17.11
C GLU A 43 -18.96 5.83 17.24
N PRO A 44 -18.58 6.34 18.43
CA PRO A 44 -17.20 6.73 18.71
C PRO A 44 -16.21 5.60 18.40
N ALA A 45 -15.23 5.86 17.53
CA ALA A 45 -14.25 4.89 17.06
C ALA A 45 -12.91 5.56 16.70
N ILE A 46 -11.87 4.74 16.51
CA ILE A 46 -10.59 5.12 15.95
C ILE A 46 -10.46 4.53 14.54
N LEU A 47 -10.82 5.31 13.54
CA LEU A 47 -10.66 4.90 12.15
C LEU A 47 -9.18 4.96 11.75
N ILE A 48 -8.61 3.84 11.30
CA ILE A 48 -7.23 3.75 10.80
C ILE A 48 -7.25 3.43 9.30
N THR A 49 -6.82 4.38 8.49
CA THR A 49 -6.67 4.16 7.05
C THR A 49 -5.21 4.18 6.66
N SER A 50 -4.87 3.37 5.67
CA SER A 50 -3.48 3.22 5.24
C SER A 50 -3.41 3.01 3.74
N ASP A 51 -2.27 3.40 3.18
CA ASP A 51 -1.90 3.09 1.82
C ASP A 51 -0.39 2.87 1.68
N GLN A 52 0.02 2.13 0.65
CA GLN A 52 1.42 1.80 0.42
C GLN A 52 1.74 1.81 -1.06
N VAL A 53 2.89 2.38 -1.40
CA VAL A 53 3.48 2.29 -2.74
C VAL A 53 4.90 1.76 -2.66
N VAL A 54 5.29 1.02 -3.70
CA VAL A 54 6.66 0.51 -3.85
C VAL A 54 7.39 1.33 -4.89
N LEU A 55 8.61 1.73 -4.56
CA LEU A 55 9.54 2.39 -5.46
C LEU A 55 10.68 1.46 -5.81
N CYS A 56 11.05 1.41 -7.08
CA CYS A 56 12.28 0.81 -7.58
C CYS A 56 13.06 1.90 -8.30
N ASP A 57 14.30 2.16 -7.88
CA ASP A 57 15.14 3.25 -8.40
C ASP A 57 14.43 4.63 -8.42
N GLY A 58 13.67 4.91 -7.36
CA GLY A 58 12.97 6.19 -7.18
C GLY A 58 11.73 6.37 -8.06
N LYS A 59 11.29 5.34 -8.79
CA LYS A 59 10.03 5.36 -9.55
C LYS A 59 8.99 4.48 -8.87
N ILE A 60 7.76 4.99 -8.79
CA ILE A 60 6.62 4.20 -8.32
C ILE A 60 6.37 3.08 -9.33
N HIS A 61 6.38 1.84 -8.87
CA HIS A 61 6.05 0.68 -9.68
C HIS A 61 4.61 0.25 -9.39
N GLU A 62 3.81 0.16 -10.46
CA GLU A 62 2.51 -0.50 -10.40
C GLU A 62 2.70 -2.02 -10.56
N GLU A 63 1.66 -2.77 -10.22
CA GLU A 63 1.65 -4.22 -10.28
C GLU A 63 1.81 -4.70 -11.73
N PRO A 64 2.61 -5.76 -11.97
CA PRO A 64 2.81 -6.29 -13.31
C PRO A 64 1.50 -6.88 -13.85
N GLN A 65 1.18 -6.60 -15.12
CA GLN A 65 -0.06 -7.07 -15.75
C GLN A 65 0.12 -8.37 -16.54
N ASN A 66 1.36 -8.76 -16.81
CA ASN A 66 1.70 -9.94 -17.60
C ASN A 66 3.06 -10.51 -17.19
N GLU A 67 3.33 -11.75 -17.59
CA GLU A 67 4.57 -12.48 -17.25
C GLU A 67 5.84 -11.75 -17.66
N LYS A 68 5.80 -11.02 -18.78
CA LYS A 68 6.97 -10.25 -19.24
C LYS A 68 7.27 -9.11 -18.26
N GLU A 69 6.26 -8.33 -17.90
CA GLU A 69 6.39 -7.26 -16.90
C GLU A 69 6.81 -7.80 -15.53
N ALA A 70 6.25 -8.93 -15.11
CA ALA A 70 6.62 -9.57 -13.85
C ALA A 70 8.10 -10.01 -13.86
N ARG A 71 8.57 -10.61 -14.95
CA ARG A 71 9.98 -11.00 -15.11
C ARG A 71 10.90 -9.79 -15.08
N GLU A 72 10.59 -8.75 -15.86
CA GLU A 72 11.38 -7.51 -15.87
C GLU A 72 11.39 -6.84 -14.49
N TYR A 73 10.25 -6.82 -13.79
CA TYR A 73 10.17 -6.30 -12.42
C TYR A 73 11.07 -7.08 -11.45
N LEU A 74 10.94 -8.40 -11.40
CA LEU A 74 11.69 -9.25 -10.47
C LEU A 74 13.20 -9.24 -10.75
N GLN A 75 13.62 -9.23 -12.02
CA GLN A 75 15.02 -9.08 -12.41
C GLN A 75 15.60 -7.75 -11.94
N ASN A 76 14.82 -6.66 -12.04
CA ASN A 76 15.25 -5.34 -11.57
C ASN A 76 15.32 -5.24 -10.04
N LEU A 77 14.45 -5.93 -9.29
CA LEU A 77 14.50 -5.92 -7.82
C LEU A 77 15.87 -6.35 -7.28
N GLY A 78 16.49 -7.36 -7.90
CA GLY A 78 17.81 -7.88 -7.49
C GLY A 78 18.98 -6.93 -7.71
N LEU A 79 18.77 -5.84 -8.47
CA LEU A 79 19.81 -4.89 -8.88
C LEU A 79 19.58 -3.47 -8.35
N SER A 80 18.38 -3.19 -7.84
CA SER A 80 17.91 -1.85 -7.50
C SER A 80 17.65 -1.70 -6.00
N LEU A 81 17.69 -0.45 -5.52
CA LEU A 81 17.18 -0.13 -4.19
C LEU A 81 15.66 -0.06 -4.25
N VAL A 82 15.01 -0.85 -3.41
CA VAL A 82 13.55 -0.90 -3.31
C VAL A 82 13.12 -0.17 -2.04
N GLU A 83 12.14 0.72 -2.16
CA GLU A 83 11.57 1.44 -1.02
C GLU A 83 10.05 1.19 -0.97
N ALA A 84 9.57 0.64 0.14
CA ALA A 84 8.13 0.61 0.45
C ALA A 84 7.80 1.84 1.29
N VAL A 85 6.95 2.72 0.76
CA VAL A 85 6.49 3.93 1.43
C VAL A 85 5.06 3.68 1.88
N THR A 86 4.80 3.77 3.18
CA THR A 86 3.49 3.49 3.77
C THR A 86 3.00 4.72 4.52
N GLY A 87 1.80 5.18 4.18
CA GLY A 87 1.12 6.29 4.86
C GLY A 87 -0.03 5.76 5.69
N VAL A 88 -0.16 6.24 6.92
CA VAL A 88 -1.24 5.88 7.85
C VAL A 88 -1.89 7.15 8.37
N VAL A 89 -3.22 7.17 8.41
CA VAL A 89 -4.02 8.22 9.04
C VAL A 89 -4.91 7.58 10.10
N ALA A 90 -4.80 8.07 11.34
CA ALA A 90 -5.70 7.68 12.43
C ALA A 90 -6.64 8.83 12.76
N THR A 91 -7.94 8.56 12.74
CA THR A 91 -9.00 9.53 12.99
C THR A 91 -9.81 9.14 14.22
N ASN A 92 -9.78 9.98 15.25
CA ASN A 92 -10.67 9.84 16.41
C ASN A 92 -12.00 10.55 16.09
N THR A 93 -13.06 9.77 15.89
CA THR A 93 -14.37 10.30 15.45
C THR A 93 -15.07 11.12 16.53
N PHE A 94 -14.83 10.81 17.81
CA PHE A 94 -15.39 11.55 18.95
C PHE A 94 -14.72 12.91 19.15
N ALA A 95 -13.39 12.93 19.20
CA ALA A 95 -12.61 14.15 19.40
C ALA A 95 -12.45 14.99 18.13
N LYS A 96 -12.82 14.44 16.96
CA LYS A 96 -12.64 15.02 15.63
C LYS A 96 -11.18 15.44 15.39
N LYS A 97 -10.25 14.56 15.77
CA LYS A 97 -8.80 14.77 15.59
C LYS A 97 -8.25 13.71 14.66
N GLN A 98 -7.32 14.13 13.81
CA GLN A 98 -6.58 13.27 12.92
C GLN A 98 -5.09 13.41 13.21
N VAL A 99 -4.40 12.29 13.10
CA VAL A 99 -2.94 12.22 13.10
C VAL A 99 -2.50 11.36 11.93
N GLU A 100 -1.36 11.70 11.35
CA GLU A 100 -0.79 11.00 10.22
C GLU A 100 0.65 10.59 10.51
N ALA A 101 1.09 9.53 9.85
CA ALA A 101 2.48 9.12 9.83
C ALA A 101 2.83 8.55 8.45
N VAL A 102 4.09 8.71 8.06
CA VAL A 102 4.64 8.04 6.88
C VAL A 102 5.92 7.33 7.29
N ASP A 103 5.97 6.03 7.01
CA ASP A 103 7.18 5.24 7.18
C ASP A 103 7.75 4.83 5.82
N VAL A 104 9.07 4.66 5.78
CA VAL A 104 9.78 4.22 4.57
C VAL A 104 10.69 3.06 4.92
N CYS A 105 10.32 1.87 4.45
CA CYS A 105 11.11 0.67 4.57
C CYS A 105 11.99 0.50 3.33
N ARG A 106 13.30 0.38 3.54
CA ARG A 106 14.27 0.12 2.46
C ARG A 106 14.59 -1.36 2.41
N ILE A 107 14.45 -1.95 1.23
CA ILE A 107 14.65 -3.36 0.96
C ILE A 107 15.78 -3.48 -0.05
N VAL A 108 16.78 -4.30 0.30
CA VAL A 108 17.90 -4.63 -0.58
C VAL A 108 17.82 -6.11 -0.85
N PHE A 109 17.56 -6.47 -2.09
CA PHE A 109 17.56 -7.85 -2.53
C PHE A 109 18.98 -8.30 -2.86
N SER A 110 19.23 -9.60 -2.69
CA SER A 110 20.33 -10.24 -3.41
C SER A 110 19.90 -10.49 -4.85
N GLU A 111 20.86 -10.80 -5.73
CA GLU A 111 20.54 -11.28 -7.07
C GLU A 111 19.57 -12.46 -6.98
N ILE A 112 18.46 -12.36 -7.70
CA ILE A 112 17.41 -13.39 -7.72
C ILE A 112 17.70 -14.31 -8.91
N PRO A 113 17.96 -15.61 -8.69
CA PRO A 113 18.21 -16.54 -9.78
C PRO A 113 17.02 -16.64 -10.74
N GLU A 114 17.30 -16.84 -12.03
CA GLU A 114 16.25 -16.95 -13.05
C GLU A 114 15.28 -18.10 -12.75
N GLU A 115 15.74 -19.22 -12.20
CA GLU A 115 14.85 -20.33 -11.84
C GLU A 115 13.80 -19.92 -10.80
N VAL A 116 14.19 -19.09 -9.81
CA VAL A 116 13.29 -18.60 -8.77
C VAL A 116 12.28 -17.60 -9.34
N ILE A 117 12.71 -16.76 -10.29
CA ILE A 117 11.82 -15.82 -10.99
C ILE A 117 10.75 -16.58 -11.76
N GLU A 118 11.13 -17.59 -12.52
CA GLU A 118 10.19 -18.42 -13.29
C GLU A 118 9.21 -19.18 -12.38
N GLU A 119 9.70 -19.79 -11.29
CA GLU A 119 8.84 -20.46 -10.31
C GLU A 119 7.82 -19.49 -9.69
N TYR A 120 8.24 -18.29 -9.32
CA TYR A 120 7.38 -17.28 -8.73
C TYR A 120 6.31 -16.76 -9.72
N ILE A 121 6.68 -16.56 -11.00
CA ILE A 121 5.72 -16.18 -12.05
C ILE A 121 4.71 -17.32 -12.30
N GLN A 122 5.19 -18.56 -12.41
CA GLN A 122 4.34 -19.73 -12.67
C GLN A 122 3.36 -20.02 -11.52
N SER A 123 3.76 -19.73 -10.28
CA SER A 123 2.86 -19.84 -9.13
C SER A 123 1.66 -18.87 -9.20
N GLY A 124 1.76 -17.82 -10.02
CA GLY A 124 0.78 -16.74 -10.11
C GLY A 124 0.90 -15.70 -8.99
N GLU A 125 1.77 -15.92 -8.00
CA GLU A 125 1.95 -15.01 -6.86
C GLU A 125 2.48 -13.62 -7.29
N ALA A 126 3.23 -13.57 -8.40
CA ALA A 126 3.72 -12.32 -8.99
C ALA A 126 2.60 -11.35 -9.43
N PHE A 127 1.36 -11.83 -9.59
CA PHE A 127 0.21 -11.05 -10.03
C PHE A 127 -0.81 -10.81 -8.91
N ILE A 128 -0.54 -11.33 -7.71
CA ILE A 128 -1.39 -11.04 -6.57
C ILE A 128 -1.17 -9.58 -6.20
N PRO A 129 -2.23 -8.77 -6.11
CA PRO A 129 -2.09 -7.39 -5.71
C PRO A 129 -1.35 -7.31 -4.39
N THR A 130 -0.46 -6.32 -4.28
CA THR A 130 0.16 -5.97 -3.00
C THR A 130 -0.95 -5.94 -1.96
N PRO A 131 -0.86 -6.65 -0.82
CA PRO A 131 -1.92 -6.66 0.16
C PRO A 131 -2.12 -5.22 0.63
N THR A 132 -3.09 -4.55 0.05
CA THR A 132 -3.60 -3.28 0.53
C THR A 132 -4.13 -3.63 1.91
N PHE A 133 -3.52 -3.05 2.95
CA PHE A 133 -4.05 -3.20 4.29
C PHE A 133 -5.52 -2.82 4.21
N PRO A 134 -6.44 -3.79 4.39
CA PRO A 134 -7.84 -3.47 4.21
C PRO A 134 -8.16 -2.45 5.29
N ASP A 135 -8.71 -1.31 4.86
CA ASP A 135 -9.03 -0.15 5.68
C ASP A 135 -9.54 -0.59 7.06
N LEU A 136 -8.76 -0.31 8.11
CA LEU A 136 -8.90 -0.91 9.42
C LEU A 136 -9.67 0.03 10.36
N VAL A 137 -10.82 -0.38 10.86
CA VAL A 137 -11.56 0.37 11.87
C VAL A 137 -11.26 -0.23 13.24
N VAL A 138 -10.53 0.48 14.09
CA VAL A 138 -10.24 0.07 15.47
C VAL A 138 -11.14 0.80 16.46
#